data_AF-K1ZPU6-F1
#
_entry.id   AF-K1ZPU6-F1
#
_cell.length_a   1.000
_cell.length_b   1.000
_cell.length_c   1.000
_cell.angle_alpha   90.00
_cell.angle_beta   90.00
_cell.angle_gamma   90.00
#
_symmetry.space_group_name_H-M   'P 1'
#
loop_
_entity.id
_entity.type
_entity.pdbx_description
1 polymer ?
#
loop_
_entity_poly.entity_id
_entity_poly.type
_entity_poly.pdbx_seq_one_letter_code
_entity_poly.pdbx_strand_id
1 'polypeptide(L)' 'MDDRIVQELAEIVGAENVSTASADKITHSYDATQQRYLPDVVVYADTTEEVSLIVKLANRRKIPVLPRGAGSGFTGG' A
#
# COMPACT_ATOMS: atom_id res chain seq x y z
N MET A 1 -0.79 -1.43 -11.59
CA MET A 1 -2.15 -1.47 -10.99
C MET A 1 -3.22 -1.07 -12.02
N ASP A 2 -4.42 -1.67 -11.99
CA ASP A 2 -5.60 -1.20 -12.77
C ASP A 2 -6.12 0.11 -12.18
N ASP A 3 -6.42 1.10 -13.03
CA ASP A 3 -6.91 2.43 -12.61
C ASP A 3 -8.20 2.34 -11.76
N ARG A 4 -9.04 1.32 -12.01
CA ARG A 4 -10.26 1.09 -11.20
C ARG A 4 -9.94 0.72 -9.76
N ILE A 5 -8.85 0.01 -9.51
CA ILE A 5 -8.43 -0.34 -8.14
C ILE A 5 -7.93 0.91 -7.43
N VAL A 6 -7.17 1.76 -8.12
CA VAL A 6 -6.68 3.04 -7.57
C VAL A 6 -7.86 3.93 -7.19
N GLN A 7 -8.90 3.99 -8.03
CA GLN A 7 -10.12 4.73 -7.74
C GLN A 7 -10.90 4.13 -6.55
N GLU A 8 -11.11 2.80 -6.50
CA GLU A 8 -11.77 2.14 -5.35
C GLU A 8 -10.99 2.37 -4.04
N LEU A 9 -9.66 2.44 -4.07
CA LEU A 9 -8.85 2.79 -2.91
C LEU A 9 -9.02 4.26 -2.51
N ALA A 10 -9.03 5.18 -3.48
CA ALA A 10 -9.24 6.60 -3.24
C ALA A 10 -10.64 6.91 -2.67
N GLU A 11 -11.65 6.11 -3.03
CA GLU A 11 -13.00 6.20 -2.43
C GLU A 11 -13.01 5.78 -0.96
N ILE A 12 -12.06 4.93 -0.52
CA ILE A 12 -11.96 4.48 0.88
C ILE A 12 -11.19 5.49 1.72
N VAL A 13 -10.00 5.94 1.27
CA VAL A 13 -9.07 6.73 2.10
C VAL A 13 -8.93 8.20 1.69
N GLY A 14 -9.55 8.61 0.58
CA GLY A 14 -9.28 9.91 -0.06
C GLY A 14 -8.18 9.80 -1.14
N ALA A 15 -8.27 10.64 -2.18
CA ALA A 15 -7.34 10.58 -3.31
C ALA A 15 -5.92 11.01 -2.94
N GLU A 16 -5.78 11.92 -1.97
CA GLU A 16 -4.52 12.39 -1.39
C GLU A 16 -3.74 11.28 -0.67
N ASN A 17 -4.44 10.23 -0.23
CA ASN A 17 -3.90 9.13 0.54
C ASN A 17 -3.56 7.90 -0.33
N VAL A 18 -3.63 8.02 -1.65
CA VAL A 18 -3.26 6.97 -2.61
C VAL A 18 -2.17 7.50 -3.53
N SER A 19 -0.99 6.86 -3.48
CA SER A 19 0.14 7.24 -4.33
C SER A 19 0.57 6.12 -5.28
N THR A 20 0.74 6.49 -6.55
CA THR A 20 1.40 5.68 -7.58
C THR A 20 2.72 6.31 -8.04
N ALA A 21 3.15 7.39 -7.38
CA ALA A 21 4.35 8.12 -7.71
C ALA A 21 5.61 7.24 -7.53
N SER A 22 6.57 7.38 -8.43
CA SER A 22 7.80 6.58 -8.39
C SER A 22 8.58 6.76 -7.09
N ALA A 23 8.61 7.99 -6.54
CA ALA A 23 9.31 8.29 -5.29
C ALA A 23 8.73 7.47 -4.12
N ASP A 24 7.41 7.49 -3.94
CA ASP A 24 6.75 6.79 -2.85
C ASP A 24 6.88 5.27 -2.99
N LYS A 25 6.74 4.75 -4.21
CA LYS A 25 6.97 3.32 -4.46
C LYS A 25 8.39 2.91 -4.09
N ILE A 26 9.40 3.71 -4.45
CA ILE A 26 10.80 3.42 -4.12
C ILE A 26 11.05 3.46 -2.61
N THR A 27 10.54 4.47 -1.89
CA THR A 27 10.74 4.59 -0.44
C THR A 27 10.02 3.49 0.35
N HIS A 28 9.00 2.87 -0.25
CA HIS A 28 8.25 1.75 0.33
C HIS A 28 8.70 0.38 -0.23
N SER A 29 9.72 0.33 -1.10
CA SER A 29 10.17 -0.92 -1.72
C SER A 29 11.18 -1.71 -0.88
N TYR A 30 11.69 -1.16 0.21
CA TYR A 30 12.79 -1.76 0.99
C TYR A 30 12.64 -1.53 2.49
N ASP A 31 13.26 -2.40 3.28
CA ASP A 31 13.51 -2.22 4.70
C ASP A 31 15.04 -2.31 4.97
N ALA A 32 15.44 -2.53 6.22
CA ALA A 32 16.85 -2.62 6.58
C ALA A 32 17.54 -3.92 6.11
N THR A 33 16.82 -4.85 5.49
CA THR A 33 17.44 -6.02 4.81
C THR A 33 18.20 -5.65 3.54
N GLN A 34 17.97 -4.45 3.02
CA GLN A 34 18.47 -3.98 1.72
C GLN A 34 17.91 -4.71 0.49
N GLN A 35 16.95 -5.62 0.67
CA GLN A 35 16.19 -6.19 -0.45
C GLN A 35 15.17 -5.16 -0.97
N ARG A 36 14.86 -5.23 -2.28
CA ARG A 36 14.00 -4.27 -2.97
C ARG A 36 12.93 -4.96 -3.79
N TYR A 37 11.66 -4.67 -3.49
CA TYR A 37 10.49 -5.12 -4.24
C TYR A 37 9.53 -3.96 -4.41
N LEU A 38 9.33 -3.50 -5.65
CA LEU A 38 8.57 -2.29 -5.93
C LEU A 38 7.05 -2.58 -5.80
N PRO A 39 6.30 -1.84 -4.96
CA PRO A 39 4.86 -1.96 -4.91
C PRO A 39 4.21 -1.31 -6.14
N ASP A 40 3.00 -1.76 -6.47
CA ASP A 40 2.17 -1.17 -7.51
C ASP A 40 1.55 0.18 -7.10
N VAL A 41 1.14 0.29 -5.83
CA VAL A 41 0.47 1.44 -5.22
C VAL A 41 0.80 1.48 -3.73
N VAL A 42 0.88 2.69 -3.17
CA VAL A 42 1.04 2.94 -1.72
C VAL A 42 -0.23 3.63 -1.22
N VAL A 43 -0.76 3.18 -0.09
CA VAL A 43 -2.01 3.67 0.50
C VAL A 43 -1.76 4.02 1.95
N TYR A 44 -2.16 5.22 2.36
CA TYR A 44 -2.09 5.71 3.73
C TYR A 44 -3.49 5.65 4.34
N ALA A 45 -3.69 4.82 5.34
CA ALA A 45 -4.96 4.71 6.05
C ALA A 45 -4.82 5.31 7.45
N ASP A 46 -5.78 6.13 7.85
CA ASP A 46 -5.80 6.83 9.14
C ASP A 46 -6.68 6.12 10.18
N THR A 47 -7.64 5.31 9.72
CA THR A 47 -8.60 4.63 10.60
C THR A 47 -8.60 3.10 10.44
N THR A 48 -9.01 2.41 11.50
CA THR A 48 -9.17 0.94 11.47
C THR A 48 -10.23 0.49 10.47
N GLU A 49 -11.24 1.33 10.26
CA GLU A 49 -12.35 1.13 9.33
C GLU A 49 -11.84 1.13 7.89
N GLU A 50 -11.01 2.10 7.52
CA GLU A 50 -10.33 2.16 6.21
C GLU A 50 -9.48 0.92 5.98
N VAL A 51 -8.65 0.53 6.95
CA VAL A 51 -7.84 -0.70 6.86
C VAL A 51 -8.73 -1.92 6.61
N SER A 52 -9.85 -2.04 7.33
CA SER A 52 -10.81 -3.13 7.12
C SER A 52 -11.37 -3.16 5.70
N LEU A 53 -11.72 -1.99 5.14
CA LEU A 53 -12.24 -1.86 3.79
C LEU A 53 -11.18 -2.20 2.72
N ILE A 54 -9.94 -1.72 2.89
CA ILE A 54 -8.81 -2.03 2.00
C ILE A 54 -8.56 -3.55 1.97
N VAL A 55 -8.49 -4.20 3.13
CA VAL A 55 -8.23 -5.65 3.19
C VAL A 55 -9.38 -6.46 2.56
N LYS A 56 -10.63 -6.03 2.74
CA LYS A 56 -11.80 -6.65 2.08
C LYS A 56 -11.72 -6.50 0.56
N LEU A 57 -11.39 -5.30 0.07
CA LEU A 57 -11.17 -5.02 -1.35
C LEU A 57 -10.06 -5.91 -1.92
N ALA A 58 -8.91 -5.93 -1.27
CA ALA A 58 -7.75 -6.70 -1.67
C ALA A 58 -8.06 -8.21 -1.73
N ASN A 59 -8.77 -8.75 -0.73
CA ASN A 59 -9.17 -10.16 -0.73
C ASN A 59 -10.13 -10.50 -1.89
N ARG A 60 -11.10 -9.62 -2.18
CA ARG A 60 -12.04 -9.79 -3.31
C ARG A 60 -11.30 -9.81 -4.64
N ARG A 61 -10.30 -8.95 -4.80
CA ARG A 61 -9.51 -8.79 -6.03
C ARG A 61 -8.25 -9.66 -6.10
N LYS A 62 -7.95 -10.43 -5.04
CA LYS A 62 -6.73 -11.25 -4.88
C LYS A 62 -5.43 -10.44 -5.01
N ILE A 63 -5.42 -9.25 -4.41
CA ILE A 63 -4.26 -8.36 -4.37
C ILE A 63 -3.50 -8.64 -3.06
N PRO A 64 -2.18 -8.87 -3.10
CA PRO A 64 -1.37 -8.96 -1.89
C PRO A 64 -1.30 -7.60 -1.19
N VAL A 65 -1.38 -7.61 0.14
CA VAL A 65 -1.25 -6.41 0.96
C VAL A 65 -0.02 -6.55 1.83
N LEU A 66 0.85 -5.54 1.80
CA LEU A 66 2.05 -5.47 2.62
C LEU A 66 1.88 -4.33 3.64
N PRO A 67 1.52 -4.63 4.90
CA PRO A 67 1.44 -3.59 5.92
C PRO A 67 2.84 -3.07 6.22
N ARG A 68 3.00 -1.74 6.31
CA ARG A 68 4.30 -1.12 6.57
C ARG A 68 4.16 0.01 7.58
N GLY A 69 5.03 -0.01 8.59
CA GLY A 69 5.26 1.11 9.50
C GLY A 69 6.41 2.00 8.99
N ALA A 70 7.43 2.23 9.82
CA ALA A 70 8.58 3.05 9.46
C ALA A 70 9.58 2.39 8.48
N GLY A 71 9.47 1.08 8.21
CA GLY A 71 10.39 0.37 7.32
C GLY A 71 11.77 0.04 7.93
N SER A 72 11.91 0.10 9.26
CA SER A 72 13.17 -0.18 9.98
C SER A 72 13.37 -1.67 10.32
N GLY A 73 12.54 -2.57 9.78
CA GLY A 73 12.64 -4.01 10.01
C GLY A 73 13.88 -4.61 9.34
N PHE A 74 14.42 -5.69 9.91
CA PHE A 74 15.62 -6.39 9.41
C PHE A 74 15.31 -7.80 8.88
N THR A 75 14.03 -8.09 8.60
CA THR A 75 13.57 -9.44 8.25
C THR A 75 12.78 -9.50 6.95
N GLY A 76 12.53 -8.38 6.27
CA GLY A 76 11.77 -8.36 5.01
C GLY A 76 10.27 -8.56 5.23
N GLY A 77 9.74 -8.01 6.32
CA GLY A 77 8.32 -8.08 6.69
C GLY A 77 7.43 -7.17 5.85
#